data_AF-A0A535ILP1-F1
#
_entry.id   AF-A0A535ILP1-F1
#
_cell.length_a   1.000
_cell.length_b   1.000
_cell.length_c   1.000
_cell.angle_alpha   90.00
_cell.angle_beta   90.00
_cell.angle_gamma   90.00
#
_symmetry.space_group_name_H-M   'P 1'
#
loop_
_entity.id
_entity.type
_entity.pdbx_description
1 polymer ?
#
loop_
_entity_poly.entity_id
_entity_poly.type
_entity_poly.pdbx_seq_one_letter_code
_entity_poly.pdbx_strand_id
1 'polypeptide(L)' 'MAGFQVVTGAFGYTGRYITQQLLKRGERVLTLTRRSNLSNLFDGQVEVAPFDFDKP' A
#
# COMPACT_ATOMS: atom_id res chain seq x y z
N MET A 1 -0.55 11.72 16.78
CA MET A 1 -0.06 10.58 15.98
C MET A 1 -0.44 10.84 14.54
N ALA A 2 0.52 10.88 13.61
CA ALA A 2 0.17 10.90 12.18
C ALA A 2 -0.30 9.50 11.80
N GLY A 3 -1.54 9.38 11.34
CA GLY A 3 -2.14 8.11 10.93
C GLY A 3 -1.59 7.60 9.60
N PHE A 4 -1.83 6.32 9.32
CA PHE A 4 -1.58 5.73 8.00
C PHE A 4 -2.87 5.49 7.27
N GLN A 5 -2.84 5.70 5.96
CA GLN A 5 -3.91 5.27 5.08
C GLN A 5 -3.58 3.87 4.57
N VAL A 6 -4.36 2.87 4.98
CA VAL A 6 -4.16 1.48 4.58
C VAL A 6 -4.93 1.20 3.30
N VAL A 7 -4.24 0.78 2.24
CA VAL A 7 -4.86 0.39 0.96
C VAL A 7 -4.57 -1.08 0.71
N THR A 8 -5.58 -1.94 0.91
CA THR A 8 -5.49 -3.35 0.54
C THR A 8 -5.42 -3.48 -0.98
N GLY A 9 -4.36 -4.11 -1.49
CA GLY A 9 -4.15 -4.21 -2.93
C GLY A 9 -3.68 -2.91 -3.58
N ALA A 10 -2.82 -2.13 -2.91
CA ALA A 10 -2.24 -0.89 -3.43
C ALA A 10 -1.57 -1.05 -4.81
N PHE A 11 -1.10 -2.25 -5.15
CA PHE A 11 -0.50 -2.55 -6.45
C PHE A 11 -1.50 -3.07 -7.51
N GLY A 12 -2.76 -3.24 -7.15
CA GLY A 12 -3.82 -3.70 -8.05
C GLY A 12 -4.36 -2.59 -8.96
N TYR A 13 -5.31 -2.95 -9.82
CA TYR A 13 -5.86 -2.06 -10.85
C TYR A 13 -6.42 -0.75 -10.29
N THR A 14 -7.31 -0.83 -9.31
CA THR A 14 -7.90 0.35 -8.66
C THR A 14 -7.00 0.91 -7.57
N GLY A 15 -6.38 0.02 -6.77
CA GLY A 15 -5.54 0.40 -5.63
C GLY A 15 -4.37 1.30 -6.02
N ARG A 16 -3.80 1.14 -7.22
CA ARG A 16 -2.70 1.98 -7.68
C ARG A 16 -3.07 3.45 -7.83
N TYR A 17 -4.28 3.73 -8.30
CA TYR A 17 -4.74 5.10 -8.50
C TYR A 17 -5.08 5.75 -7.15
N ILE A 18 -5.72 5.01 -6.25
CA ILE A 18 -5.99 5.47 -4.88
C ILE A 18 -4.67 5.81 -4.19
N THR A 19 -3.70 4.89 -4.25
CA THR A 19 -2.37 5.05 -3.64
C THR A 19 -1.64 6.27 -4.18
N GLN A 20 -1.63 6.47 -5.51
CA GLN A 20 -1.03 7.66 -6.12
C GLN A 20 -1.65 8.96 -5.61
N GLN A 21 -2.97 9.01 -5.44
CA GLN A 21 -3.65 10.22 -4.96
C GLN A 21 -3.36 10.50 -3.49
N LEU A 22 -3.24 9.46 -2.66
CA LEU A 22 -2.83 9.59 -1.26
C LEU A 22 -1.39 10.12 -1.16
N LEU A 23 -0.45 9.53 -1.91
CA LEU A 23 0.94 9.99 -1.94
C LEU A 23 1.05 11.45 -2.42
N LYS A 24 0.28 11.84 -3.45
CA LYS A 24 0.24 13.25 -3.92
C LYS A 24 -0.26 14.24 -2.86
N ARG A 25 -1.03 13.77 -1.89
CA ARG A 25 -1.51 14.58 -0.74
C ARG A 25 -0.50 14.62 0.41
N GLY A 26 0.64 13.93 0.28
CA GLY A 26 1.63 13.80 1.34
C GLY A 26 1.24 12.78 2.42
N GLU A 27 0.25 11.94 2.15
CA GLU A 27 -0.19 10.91 3.09
C GLU A 27 0.77 9.73 3.11
N ARG A 28 0.94 9.13 4.29
CA ARG A 28 1.68 7.88 4.45
C ARG A 28 0.78 6.71 4.11
N VAL A 29 1.22 5.84 3.22
CA VAL A 29 0.44 4.68 2.75
C VAL A 29 1.10 3.38 3.17
N LEU A 30 0.28 2.48 3.73
CA LEU A 30 0.62 1.09 4.01
C LEU A 30 -0.23 0.18 3.13
N THR A 31 0.36 -0.86 2.54
CA THR A 31 -0.38 -1.92 1.87
C THR A 31 -0.21 -3.26 2.57
N LEU A 32 -1.34 -3.95 2.74
CA LEU A 32 -1.37 -5.36 3.13
C LEU A 32 -1.33 -6.21 1.86
N THR A 33 -0.37 -7.13 1.76
CA THR A 33 -0.20 -8.00 0.58
C THR A 33 0.25 -9.40 0.99
N ARG A 34 -0.19 -10.41 0.23
CA ARG A 34 0.31 -11.79 0.39
C ARG A 34 1.68 -12.00 -0.27
N ARG A 35 2.07 -11.15 -1.23
CA ARG A 35 3.37 -11.23 -1.94
C ARG A 35 4.13 -9.91 -1.81
N SER A 36 5.39 -9.98 -1.37
CA SER A 36 6.30 -8.85 -1.20
C SER A 36 7.00 -8.38 -2.49
N ASN A 37 6.95 -9.18 -3.56
CA ASN A 37 7.86 -9.02 -4.70
C ASN A 37 7.31 -8.10 -5.82
N LEU A 38 6.79 -6.93 -5.47
CA LEU A 38 6.50 -5.86 -6.43
C LEU A 38 7.51 -4.73 -6.23
N SER A 39 8.79 -5.08 -6.41
CA SER A 39 9.89 -4.14 -6.41
C SER A 39 9.68 -3.10 -7.52
N ASN A 40 9.58 -1.83 -7.11
CA ASN A 40 9.60 -0.59 -7.90
C ASN A 40 8.26 0.12 -8.20
N LEU A 41 7.12 -0.31 -7.65
CA LEU A 41 5.92 0.55 -7.66
C LEU A 41 6.01 1.63 -6.58
N PHE A 42 5.68 2.86 -6.94
CA PHE A 42 5.67 4.05 -6.08
C PHE A 42 7.04 4.44 -5.50
N ASP A 43 8.14 4.09 -6.15
CA ASP A 43 9.51 4.47 -5.75
C ASP A 43 9.84 4.15 -4.27
N GLY A 44 9.22 3.10 -3.72
CA GLY A 44 9.41 2.71 -2.31
C GLY A 44 8.70 3.60 -1.29
N GLN A 45 7.84 4.53 -1.72
CA GLN A 45 7.08 5.43 -0.83
C GLN A 45 5.93 4.74 -0.09
N VAL A 46 5.62 3.49 -0.44
CA VAL A 46 4.56 2.69 0.18
C VAL A 46 5.17 1.66 1.10
N GLU A 47 4.79 1.69 2.38
CA GLU A 47 5.14 0.67 3.35
C GLU A 47 4.38 -0.63 3.02
N VAL A 48 5.03 -1.78 3.15
CA VAL A 48 4.45 -3.08 2.79
C VAL A 48 4.46 -3.98 4.02
N ALA A 49 3.28 -4.48 4.41
CA ALA A 49 3.15 -5.49 5.44
C ALA A 49 2.54 -6.78 4.88
N PRO A 50 3.12 -7.95 5.21
CA PRO A 50 2.49 -9.22 4.88
C PRO A 50 1.17 -9.36 5.63
N PHE A 51 0.16 -9.93 4.97
CA PHE A 51 -1.11 -10.27 5.62
C PHE A 51 -1.50 -11.71 5.32
N ASP A 52 -1.76 -12.47 6.38
CA ASP A 52 -2.27 -13.83 6.31
C ASP A 52 -3.79 -13.80 6.38
N PHE A 53 -4.44 -14.00 5.24
CA PHE A 53 -5.91 -13.99 5.17
C PHE A 53 -6.53 -15.22 5.86
N ASP A 54 -5.76 -16.27 6.10
CA ASP A 54 -6.20 -17.46 6.81
C ASP A 54 -6.10 -17.29 8.34
N LYS A 55 -5.44 -16.21 8.80
CA LYS A 55 -5.28 -15.81 10.21
C LYS A 55 -5.45 -14.28 10.36
N PRO A 56 -6.70 -13.80 10.31
CA PRO A 56 -7.00 -12.36 10.24
C PRO A 56 -6.66 -11.58 11.51
#